data_AF-X8DZR7-F1
#
_entry.id   AF-X8DZR7-F1
#
_cell.length_a   1.000
_cell.length_b   1.000
_cell.length_c   1.000
_cell.angle_alpha   90.00
_cell.angle_beta   90.00
_cell.angle_gamma   90.00
#
_symmetry.space_group_name_H-M   'P 1'
#
loop_
_entity.id
_entity.type
_entity.pdbx_description
1 polymer ?
#
loop_
_entity_poly.entity_id
_entity_poly.type
_entity_poly.pdbx_seq_one_letter_code
_entity_poly.pdbx_strand_id
1 'polypeptide(L)' 'MEPKSVVCDGPLDAKVGATQRCVLTAPDDSRIGVTVTASKVEGSTVEFDIQVDNNKLP' A
#
# COMPACT_ATOMS: atom_id res chain seq x y z
N MET A 1 16.29 1.78 -4.33
CA MET A 1 15.83 0.47 -4.83
C MET A 1 14.35 0.62 -5.15
N GLU A 2 14.01 0.61 -6.44
CA GLU A 2 12.62 0.72 -6.88
C GLU A 2 12.00 -0.68 -7.00
N PRO A 3 10.70 -0.84 -6.67
CA PRO A 3 10.02 -2.11 -6.85
C PRO A 3 9.81 -2.41 -8.33
N LYS A 4 9.76 -3.71 -8.67
CA LYS A 4 9.38 -4.17 -10.01
C LYS A 4 7.91 -3.89 -10.30
N SER A 5 7.05 -4.10 -9.30
CA SER A 5 5.62 -3.79 -9.38
C SER A 5 5.00 -3.64 -7.99
N VAL A 6 3.88 -2.92 -7.92
CA VAL A 6 2.99 -2.87 -6.76
C VAL A 6 1.57 -3.12 -7.25
N VAL A 7 0.90 -4.11 -6.67
CA VAL A 7 -0.47 -4.48 -7.03
C VAL A 7 -1.33 -4.40 -5.79
N CYS A 8 -2.45 -3.68 -5.86
CA CYS A 8 -3.42 -3.56 -4.76
C CYS A 8 -4.68 -4.36 -5.07
N ASP A 9 -5.31 -4.93 -4.04
CA ASP A 9 -6.53 -5.75 -4.19
C ASP A 9 -7.74 -4.98 -4.72
N GLY A 10 -7.67 -3.64 -4.73
CA GLY A 10 -8.76 -2.78 -5.21
C GLY A 10 -8.46 -1.29 -5.09
N PRO A 11 -9.46 -0.44 -5.38
CA PRO A 11 -9.38 0.99 -5.12
C PRO A 11 -9.40 1.25 -3.61
N LEU A 12 -8.66 2.28 -3.18
CA LEU A 12 -8.74 2.80 -1.83
C LEU A 12 -9.79 3.90 -1.77
N ASP A 13 -10.77 3.75 -0.88
CA ASP A 13 -11.78 4.79 -0.63
C ASP A 13 -11.11 6.07 -0.12
N ALA A 14 -11.53 7.22 -0.66
CA ALA A 14 -11.10 8.54 -0.20
C ALA A 14 -11.81 8.93 1.11
N LYS A 15 -11.65 8.12 2.15
CA LYS A 15 -12.25 8.30 3.47
C LYS A 15 -11.21 8.04 4.55
N VAL A 16 -11.16 8.91 5.55
CA VAL A 16 -10.27 8.72 6.71
C VAL A 16 -10.52 7.36 7.37
N GLY A 17 -9.44 6.61 7.59
CA GLY A 17 -9.45 5.26 8.16
C GLY A 17 -9.70 4.15 7.14
N ALA A 18 -9.95 4.46 5.87
CA ALA A 18 -10.00 3.44 4.83
C ALA A 18 -8.61 2.80 4.67
N THR A 19 -8.58 1.48 4.54
CA THR A 19 -7.35 0.71 4.36
C THR A 19 -7.41 -0.10 3.09
N GLN A 20 -6.27 -0.23 2.43
CA GLN A 20 -6.09 -1.04 1.23
C GLN A 20 -4.84 -1.88 1.40
N ARG A 21 -4.95 -3.15 0.99
CA ARG A 21 -3.83 -4.07 0.96
C ARG A 21 -3.21 -4.11 -0.44
N CYS A 22 -1.89 -4.06 -0.47
CA CYS A 22 -1.09 -4.15 -1.68
C CYS A 22 0.05 -5.16 -1.50
N VAL A 23 0.55 -5.65 -2.61
CA VAL A 23 1.70 -6.54 -2.69
C VAL A 23 2.76 -5.87 -3.54
N LEU A 24 3.89 -5.57 -2.89
CA LEU A 24 5.11 -5.11 -3.55
C LEU A 24 5.89 -6.32 -4.04
N THR A 25 6.34 -6.28 -5.28
CA THR A 25 7.27 -7.26 -5.85
C THR A 25 8.62 -6.57 -6.06
N ALA A 26 9.64 -7.08 -5.38
CA ALA A 26 11.01 -6.58 -5.46
C ALA A 26 11.74 -7.11 -6.73
N PRO A 27 12.91 -6.55 -7.08
CA PRO A 27 13.67 -7.01 -8.25
C PRO A 27 14.16 -8.46 -8.15
N ASP A 28 14.31 -9.01 -6.94
CA ASP A 28 14.68 -10.40 -6.66
C ASP A 28 13.46 -11.36 -6.68
N ASP A 29 12.33 -10.91 -7.23
CA ASP A 29 11.02 -11.57 -7.24
C ASP A 29 10.43 -11.86 -5.85
N SER A 30 11.04 -11.35 -4.78
CA SER A 30 10.46 -11.46 -3.46
C SER A 30 9.25 -10.54 -3.30
N ARG A 31 8.23 -11.03 -2.60
CA ARG A 31 6.95 -10.35 -2.42
C ARG A 31 6.80 -9.89 -0.98
N ILE A 32 6.29 -8.68 -0.79
CA ILE A 32 6.10 -8.07 0.54
C ILE A 32 4.71 -7.45 0.59
N GLY A 33 3.99 -7.71 1.68
CA GLY A 33 2.70 -7.06 1.93
C GLY A 33 2.89 -5.60 2.30
N VAL A 34 2.03 -4.73 1.80
CA VAL A 34 1.99 -3.30 2.12
C VAL A 34 0.55 -2.94 2.45
N THR A 35 0.35 -2.23 3.54
CA THR A 35 -0.95 -1.72 3.96
C THR A 35 -0.94 -0.21 3.82
N VAL A 36 -1.84 0.32 3.00
CA VAL A 36 -2.02 1.77 2.79
C VAL A 36 -3.28 2.19 3.53
N THR A 37 -3.18 3.23 4.35
CA THR A 37 -4.29 3.79 5.12
C THR A 37 -4.48 5.24 4.75
N ALA A 38 -5.70 5.65 4.39
CA ALA A 38 -6.03 7.06 4.22
C ALA A 38 -6.15 7.71 5.61
N SER A 39 -5.15 8.47 6.02
CA SER A 39 -5.07 9.06 7.37
C SER A 39 -5.76 10.40 7.47
N LYS A 40 -5.83 11.13 6.35
CA LYS A 40 -6.52 12.42 6.26
C LYS A 40 -7.10 12.64 4.87
N VAL A 41 -8.25 13.30 4.79
CA VAL A 41 -8.88 13.70 3.53
C VAL A 41 -9.29 15.16 3.64
N GLU A 42 -8.71 16.02 2.80
CA GLU A 42 -9.00 17.45 2.74
C GLU A 42 -9.30 17.85 1.29
N GLY A 43 -10.58 18.01 0.97
CA GLY A 43 -11.02 18.31 -0.40
C GLY A 43 -10.63 17.18 -1.36
N SER A 44 -9.73 17.48 -2.31
CA SER A 44 -9.17 16.51 -3.27
C SER A 44 -7.82 15.94 -2.84
N THR A 45 -7.29 16.34 -1.68
CA THR A 45 -6.02 15.87 -1.14
C THR A 45 -6.27 14.75 -0.14
N VAL A 46 -5.55 13.65 -0.29
CA VAL A 46 -5.57 12.53 0.66
C VAL A 46 -4.16 12.30 1.16
N GLU A 47 -3.99 12.26 2.49
CA GLU A 47 -2.75 11.84 3.12
C GLU A 47 -2.82 10.33 3.39
N PHE A 48 -1.72 9.64 3.12
CA PHE A 48 -1.63 8.19 3.24
C PHE A 48 -0.54 7.79 4.22
N ASP A 49 -0.89 6.92 5.16
CA ASP A 49 0.05 6.15 5.96
C ASP A 49 0.34 4.82 5.27
N ILE A 50 1.62 4.50 5.08
CA ILE A 50 2.06 3.30 4.39
C ILE A 50 2.85 2.44 5.38
N GLN A 51 2.33 1.25 5.66
CA GLN A 51 2.99 0.26 6.49
C GLN A 51 3.46 -0.91 5.63
N VAL A 52 4.77 -1.17 5.63
CA VAL A 52 5.37 -2.32 4.96
C VAL A 52 5.44 -3.48 5.96
N ASP A 53 5.02 -4.66 5.55
CA ASP A 53 5.12 -5.84 6.39
C ASP A 53 6.59 -6.21 6.66
N ASN A 54 6.86 -6.67 7.87
CA ASN A 54 8.22 -7.08 8.27
C ASN A 54 8.66 -8.41 7.64
N ASN A 55 7.70 -9.20 7.13
CA ASN A 55 7.95 -10.52 6.57
C ASN A 55 7.63 -10.55 5.07
N LYS A 56 8.45 -11.29 4.33
CA LYS A 56 8.15 -11.64 2.93
C LYS A 56 6.92 -12.55 2.89
N LEU A 57 6.08 -12.35 1.88
CA LEU A 57 5.00 -13.27 1.56
C LEU A 57 5.61 -14.61 1.07
N PRO A 58 4.94 -15.74 1.35
CA PRO A 58 5.38 -17.06 0.91
C PRO A 58 5.38 -17.21 -0.62
#